data_AF-A0A9E8MX87-F1
#
_entry.id   AF-A0A9E8MX87-F1
#
_cell.length_a   1.000
_cell.length_b   1.000
_cell.length_c   1.000
_cell.angle_alpha   90.00
_cell.angle_beta   90.00
_cell.angle_gamma   90.00
#
_symmetry.space_group_name_H-M   'P 1'
#
loop_
_entity.id
_entity.type
_entity.pdbx_description
1 polymer ?
#
loop_
_entity_poly.entity_id
_entity_poly.type
_entity_poly.pdbx_seq_one_letter_code
_entity_poly.pdbx_strand_id
1 'polypeptide(L)'
;MRIRNIFVFLGDDETTSPLDQYYLEDLAQAVRSLNNEGENLGIIYRKCPVDFTTRYDAIIKANQDVIAVMDPIRKPVGDQWNQVLPAKEDFKLLYNICEHSEFVTNVCSSTVFDFVTHNKPCIYYNYEQPQLKKGIRDIGQNYNYVHFRSMPSNHAAVFCTDKKDLKTIVKNILVGKTSNVTEGLKWFEIVVGKQPTKASKHIWESIQSILNSN
;
A
#
# COMPACT_ATOMS: atom_id res chain seq x y z
N MET A 1 -25.35 8.78 2.54
CA MET A 1 -24.99 8.37 1.16
C MET A 1 -24.10 7.14 1.30
N ARG A 2 -24.47 5.96 0.75
CA ARG A 2 -23.60 4.77 0.82
C ARG A 2 -22.48 4.95 -0.21
N ILE A 3 -21.22 4.98 0.22
CA ILE A 3 -20.03 4.98 -0.65
C ILE A 3 -20.13 3.76 -1.59
N ARG A 4 -19.89 3.96 -2.89
CA ARG A 4 -19.95 2.88 -3.89
C ARG A 4 -18.59 2.22 -4.11
N ASN A 5 -17.52 3.02 -4.16
CA ASN A 5 -16.18 2.55 -4.46
C ASN A 5 -15.22 2.98 -3.33
N ILE A 6 -14.39 2.06 -2.87
CA ILE A 6 -13.47 2.27 -1.74
C ILE A 6 -12.04 2.11 -2.21
N PHE A 7 -11.19 3.09 -1.88
CA PHE A 7 -9.75 3.07 -2.15
C PHE A 7 -9.01 2.87 -0.85
N VAL A 8 -7.84 2.25 -0.93
CA VAL A 8 -7.05 1.98 0.26
C VAL A 8 -5.80 2.83 0.21
N PHE A 9 -5.61 3.66 1.23
CA PHE A 9 -4.31 4.26 1.50
C PHE A 9 -3.63 3.41 2.57
N LEU A 10 -2.50 2.79 2.23
CA LEU A 10 -1.66 2.09 3.20
C LEU A 10 -0.56 3.04 3.64
N GLY A 11 -0.60 3.41 4.93
CA GLY A 11 0.43 4.25 5.52
C GLY A 11 1.77 3.53 5.60
N ASP A 12 2.84 4.31 5.46
CA ASP A 12 4.21 3.90 5.71
C ASP A 12 4.65 4.36 7.12
N ASP A 13 5.84 4.02 7.59
CA ASP A 13 6.37 4.48 8.87
C ASP A 13 7.14 5.82 8.76
N GLU A 14 7.35 6.48 9.89
CA GLU A 14 8.04 7.78 9.94
C GLU A 14 9.50 7.70 9.46
N THR A 15 10.15 6.54 9.55
CA THR A 15 11.56 6.39 9.19
C THR A 15 11.78 6.37 7.69
N THR A 16 10.84 5.79 6.93
CA THR A 16 10.90 5.59 5.47
C THR A 16 10.12 6.65 4.70
N SER A 17 9.01 7.16 5.27
CA SER A 17 8.18 8.21 4.68
C SER A 17 7.69 9.19 5.77
N PRO A 18 8.55 10.10 6.26
CA PRO A 18 8.20 11.02 7.37
C PRO A 18 7.01 11.95 7.07
N LEU A 19 6.72 12.17 5.78
CA LEU A 19 5.70 13.10 5.29
C LEU A 19 4.46 12.40 4.71
N ASP A 20 4.34 11.09 4.94
CA ASP A 20 3.31 10.23 4.34
C ASP A 20 1.86 10.72 4.53
N GLN A 21 1.56 11.39 5.65
CA GLN A 21 0.26 11.99 5.92
C GLN A 21 -0.21 12.97 4.84
N TYR A 22 0.72 13.64 4.15
CA TYR A 22 0.38 14.59 3.09
C TYR A 22 0.03 13.88 1.77
N TYR A 23 0.50 12.65 1.53
CA TYR A 23 -0.01 11.84 0.40
C TYR A 23 -1.44 11.36 0.64
N LEU A 24 -1.81 11.07 1.90
CA LEU A 24 -3.20 10.81 2.27
C LEU A 24 -4.07 12.05 2.05
N GLU A 25 -3.55 13.23 2.39
CA GLU A 25 -4.23 14.50 2.12
C GLU A 25 -4.44 14.74 0.62
N ASP A 26 -3.40 14.54 -0.20
CA ASP A 26 -3.51 14.66 -1.66
C ASP A 26 -4.56 13.70 -2.23
N LEU A 27 -4.62 12.45 -1.73
CA LEU A 27 -5.65 11.48 -2.13
C LEU A 27 -7.05 11.94 -1.74
N ALA A 28 -7.22 12.45 -0.51
CA ALA A 28 -8.50 12.96 -0.04
C ALA A 28 -8.99 14.13 -0.91
N GLN A 29 -8.08 15.02 -1.33
CA GLN A 29 -8.40 16.11 -2.25
C GLN A 29 -8.81 15.60 -3.63
N ALA A 30 -8.08 14.61 -4.18
CA ALA A 30 -8.42 13.98 -5.46
C ALA A 30 -9.81 13.31 -5.41
N VAL A 31 -10.08 12.53 -4.37
CA VAL A 31 -11.38 11.89 -4.11
C VAL A 31 -12.50 12.91 -3.99
N ARG A 32 -12.30 13.98 -3.21
CA ARG A 32 -13.29 15.05 -3.05
C ARG A 32 -13.58 15.74 -4.39
N SER A 33 -12.55 16.00 -5.19
CA SER A 33 -12.72 16.59 -6.52
C SER A 33 -13.55 15.69 -7.44
N LEU A 34 -13.33 14.38 -7.42
CA LEU A 34 -14.12 13.41 -8.19
C LEU A 34 -15.56 13.28 -7.67
N ASN A 35 -15.76 13.29 -6.36
CA ASN A 35 -17.10 13.27 -5.77
C ASN A 35 -17.91 14.52 -6.18
N ASN A 36 -17.27 15.68 -6.27
CA ASN A 36 -17.89 16.89 -6.82
C ASN A 36 -18.24 16.78 -8.32
N GLU A 37 -17.60 15.88 -9.06
CA GLU A 37 -17.93 15.54 -10.46
C GLU A 37 -19.03 14.46 -10.58
N GLY A 38 -19.61 14.00 -9.47
CA GLY A 38 -20.70 13.02 -9.44
C GLY A 38 -20.28 11.59 -9.09
N GLU A 39 -19.00 11.36 -8.80
CA GLU A 39 -18.55 10.09 -8.22
C GLU A 39 -19.00 9.95 -6.75
N ASN A 40 -18.84 8.75 -6.19
CA ASN A 40 -19.18 8.48 -4.79
C ASN A 40 -18.15 7.51 -4.18
N LEU A 41 -16.98 8.10 -3.91
CA LEU A 41 -15.74 7.43 -3.54
C LEU A 41 -15.41 7.71 -2.08
N GLY A 42 -14.78 6.73 -1.44
CA GLY A 42 -14.24 6.86 -0.08
C GLY A 42 -12.86 6.22 0.03
N ILE A 43 -12.18 6.55 1.12
CA ILE A 43 -10.83 6.09 1.43
C ILE A 43 -10.88 5.29 2.73
N ILE A 44 -10.36 4.06 2.71
CA ILE A 44 -9.91 3.38 3.90
C ILE A 44 -8.45 3.75 4.11
N TYR A 45 -8.17 4.44 5.21
CA TYR A 45 -6.82 4.63 5.71
C TYR A 45 -6.48 3.47 6.65
N ARG A 46 -5.46 2.69 6.29
CA ARG A 46 -4.87 1.68 7.18
C ARG A 46 -3.46 2.10 7.57
N LYS A 47 -3.27 2.32 8.87
CA LYS A 47 -1.98 2.71 9.45
C LYS A 47 -0.92 1.63 9.27
N CYS A 48 0.33 2.04 9.12
CA CYS A 48 1.48 1.13 9.25
C CYS A 48 1.47 0.50 10.66
N PRO A 49 1.55 -0.84 10.81
CA PRO A 49 1.51 -1.50 12.12
C PRO A 49 2.59 -1.06 13.12
N VAL A 50 3.69 -0.48 12.64
CA VAL A 50 4.80 -0.01 13.47
C VAL A 50 4.90 1.52 13.53
N ASP A 51 3.95 2.24 12.93
CA ASP A 51 3.87 3.70 13.10
C ASP A 51 3.05 4.03 14.36
N PHE A 52 3.72 4.61 15.35
CA PHE A 52 3.13 5.03 16.62
C PHE A 52 2.89 6.54 16.70
N THR A 53 3.22 7.28 15.64
CA THR A 53 3.06 8.74 15.60
C THR A 53 1.59 9.14 15.48
N THR A 54 1.31 10.42 15.76
CA THR A 54 0.01 11.08 15.59
C THR A 54 -0.06 11.94 14.31
N ARG A 55 0.89 11.75 13.38
CA ARG A 55 1.09 12.64 12.23
C ARG A 55 -0.09 12.67 11.25
N TYR A 56 -0.91 11.62 11.22
CA TYR A 56 -2.10 11.53 10.37
C TYR A 56 -3.35 12.14 11.01
N ASP A 57 -3.37 12.35 12.33
CA ASP A 57 -4.59 12.69 13.09
C ASP A 57 -5.27 13.95 12.55
N ALA A 58 -4.48 14.98 12.22
CA ALA A 58 -4.99 16.24 11.68
C ALA A 58 -5.64 16.04 10.29
N ILE A 59 -5.00 15.26 9.42
CA ILE A 59 -5.49 14.97 8.06
C ILE A 59 -6.77 14.13 8.10
N ILE A 60 -6.78 13.09 8.95
CA ILE A 60 -7.95 12.24 9.17
C ILE A 60 -9.11 13.08 9.70
N LYS A 61 -8.87 13.90 10.74
CA LYS A 61 -9.91 14.77 11.34
C LYS A 61 -10.49 15.76 10.32
N ALA A 62 -9.66 16.32 9.45
CA ALA A 62 -10.10 17.27 8.43
C ALA A 62 -10.92 16.61 7.29
N ASN A 63 -10.82 15.29 7.11
CA ASN A 63 -11.40 14.56 5.98
C ASN A 63 -12.27 13.36 6.42
N GLN A 64 -12.86 13.40 7.61
CA GLN A 64 -13.68 12.30 8.16
C GLN A 64 -14.92 11.97 7.31
N ASP A 65 -15.33 12.88 6.44
CA ASP A 65 -16.44 12.67 5.51
C ASP A 65 -16.09 11.71 4.36
N VAL A 66 -14.81 11.57 4.03
CA VAL A 66 -14.32 10.69 2.95
C VAL A 66 -13.30 9.65 3.41
N ILE A 67 -12.73 9.79 4.61
CA ILE A 67 -11.76 8.85 5.18
C ILE A 67 -12.40 8.05 6.33
N ALA A 68 -12.39 6.73 6.19
CA ALA A 68 -12.61 5.79 7.29
C ALA A 68 -11.26 5.20 7.74
N VAL A 69 -11.02 5.16 9.05
CA VAL A 69 -9.81 4.56 9.61
C VAL A 69 -10.02 3.07 9.87
N MET A 70 -9.04 2.26 9.49
CA MET A 70 -9.01 0.82 9.73
C MET A 70 -7.64 0.43 10.26
N ASP A 71 -7.50 0.47 11.59
CA ASP A 71 -6.23 0.17 12.24
C ASP A 71 -5.85 -1.32 12.11
N PRO A 72 -4.54 -1.62 11.99
CA PRO A 72 -4.06 -3.00 11.98
C PRO A 72 -4.31 -3.67 13.34
N ILE A 73 -4.75 -4.92 13.30
CA ILE A 73 -5.03 -5.71 14.50
C ILE A 73 -3.70 -6.30 14.99
N ARG A 74 -3.30 -5.90 16.20
CA ARG A 74 -2.02 -6.31 16.80
C ARG A 74 -2.26 -7.08 18.09
N LYS A 75 -1.39 -8.06 18.36
CA LYS A 75 -1.22 -8.67 19.69
C LYS A 75 0.15 -8.21 20.20
N PRO A 76 0.22 -7.18 21.06
CA PRO A 76 1.50 -6.68 21.53
C PRO A 76 2.20 -7.77 22.35
N VAL A 77 3.40 -8.16 21.92
CA VAL A 77 4.33 -8.99 22.70
C VAL A 77 5.40 -8.11 23.38
N GLY A 78 5.45 -6.82 23.01
CA GLY A 78 6.27 -5.75 23.61
C GLY A 78 6.10 -4.42 22.83
N ASP A 79 6.85 -3.39 23.23
CA ASP A 79 6.72 -2.01 22.70
C ASP A 79 7.69 -1.69 21.54
N GLN A 80 8.62 -2.59 21.21
CA GLN A 80 9.59 -2.39 20.14
C GLN A 80 9.06 -2.84 18.77
N TRP A 81 9.50 -2.20 17.69
CA TRP A 81 9.05 -2.48 16.32
C TRP A 81 9.19 -3.96 15.91
N ASN A 82 10.25 -4.64 16.38
CA ASN A 82 10.51 -6.06 16.12
C ASN A 82 9.69 -7.03 17.01
N GLN A 83 8.89 -6.49 17.93
CA GLN A 83 8.02 -7.24 18.84
C GLN A 83 6.54 -7.11 18.46
N VAL A 84 6.24 -6.44 17.34
CA VAL A 84 4.90 -6.31 16.77
C VAL A 84 4.71 -7.40 15.71
N LEU A 85 4.08 -8.50 16.08
CA LEU A 85 3.66 -9.53 15.14
C LEU A 85 2.22 -9.26 14.66
N PRO A 86 1.93 -9.41 13.36
CA PRO A 86 0.56 -9.35 12.86
C PRO A 86 -0.30 -10.42 13.55
N ALA A 87 -1.49 -10.02 14.01
CA ALA A 87 -2.43 -10.97 14.57
C ALA A 87 -2.99 -11.87 13.44
N LYS A 88 -3.40 -13.11 13.75
CA LYS A 88 -4.07 -13.99 12.75
C LYS A 88 -5.29 -13.31 12.14
N GLU A 89 -5.96 -12.49 12.93
CA GLU A 89 -7.12 -11.70 12.59
C GLU A 89 -6.77 -10.55 11.63
N ASP A 90 -5.55 -10.00 11.69
CA ASP A 90 -5.08 -8.94 10.78
C ASP A 90 -4.90 -9.44 9.34
N PHE A 91 -4.51 -10.71 9.15
CA PHE A 91 -4.47 -11.31 7.82
C PHE A 91 -5.85 -11.37 7.16
N LYS A 92 -6.89 -11.68 7.93
CA LYS A 92 -8.28 -11.65 7.44
C LYS A 92 -8.71 -10.22 7.09
N LEU A 93 -8.29 -9.26 7.90
CA LEU A 93 -8.56 -7.85 7.64
C LEU A 93 -7.90 -7.39 6.33
N LEU A 94 -6.60 -7.67 6.16
CA LEU A 94 -5.87 -7.33 4.92
C LEU A 94 -6.48 -8.01 3.70
N TYR A 95 -6.82 -9.30 3.80
CA TYR A 95 -7.49 -10.03 2.71
C TYR A 95 -8.80 -9.35 2.28
N ASN A 96 -9.65 -9.00 3.24
CA ASN A 96 -10.92 -8.31 2.94
C ASN A 96 -10.69 -6.93 2.34
N ILE A 97 -9.65 -6.22 2.77
CA ILE A 97 -9.27 -4.94 2.17
C ILE A 97 -8.86 -5.13 0.71
N CYS A 98 -8.01 -6.12 0.40
CA CYS A 98 -7.59 -6.41 -0.98
C CYS A 98 -8.79 -6.82 -1.85
N GLU A 99 -9.67 -7.67 -1.34
CA GLU A 99 -10.81 -8.19 -2.11
C GLU A 99 -11.87 -7.12 -2.41
N HIS A 100 -12.19 -6.27 -1.43
CA HIS A 100 -13.35 -5.38 -1.48
C HIS A 100 -13.03 -3.91 -1.78
N SER A 101 -11.80 -3.59 -2.15
CA SER A 101 -11.42 -2.25 -2.61
C SER A 101 -11.20 -2.21 -4.13
N GLU A 102 -11.18 -1.01 -4.71
CA GLU A 102 -10.89 -0.83 -6.14
C GLU A 102 -9.40 -0.92 -6.43
N PHE A 103 -8.57 -0.30 -5.58
CA PHE A 103 -7.11 -0.28 -5.68
C PHE A 103 -6.48 0.18 -4.37
N VAL A 104 -5.16 0.01 -4.28
CA VAL A 104 -4.33 0.56 -3.19
C VAL A 104 -3.45 1.69 -3.69
N THR A 105 -3.14 2.62 -2.79
CA THR A 105 -2.09 3.62 -2.98
C THR A 105 -1.18 3.66 -1.75
N ASN A 106 0.13 3.78 -1.97
CA ASN A 106 1.14 3.79 -0.91
C ASN A 106 2.50 4.31 -1.42
N VAL A 107 3.49 4.34 -0.53
CA VAL A 107 4.90 4.57 -0.88
C VAL A 107 5.64 3.23 -0.84
N CYS A 108 6.08 2.73 -2.01
CA CYS A 108 7.00 1.59 -2.14
C CYS A 108 6.64 0.28 -1.38
N SER A 109 5.38 0.09 -1.00
CA SER A 109 5.00 -1.05 -0.17
C SER A 109 4.88 -2.32 -1.00
N SER A 110 5.45 -3.43 -0.52
CA SER A 110 5.29 -4.74 -1.13
C SER A 110 3.85 -5.25 -1.17
N THR A 111 2.91 -4.53 -0.55
CA THR A 111 1.46 -4.78 -0.64
C THR A 111 0.91 -4.70 -2.06
N VAL A 112 1.67 -4.14 -3.01
CA VAL A 112 1.41 -4.33 -4.45
C VAL A 112 1.19 -5.81 -4.80
N PHE A 113 1.97 -6.72 -4.19
CA PHE A 113 1.91 -8.16 -4.44
C PHE A 113 0.60 -8.77 -3.94
N ASP A 114 0.11 -8.33 -2.78
CA ASP A 114 -1.19 -8.73 -2.28
C ASP A 114 -2.30 -8.25 -3.24
N PHE A 115 -2.30 -6.97 -3.61
CA PHE A 115 -3.36 -6.38 -4.44
C PHE A 115 -3.42 -6.95 -5.87
N VAL A 116 -2.28 -7.15 -6.53
CA VAL A 116 -2.29 -7.67 -7.92
C VAL A 116 -2.81 -9.12 -7.99
N THR A 117 -2.66 -9.91 -6.92
CA THR A 117 -3.26 -11.26 -6.85
C THR A 117 -4.78 -11.25 -6.72
N HIS A 118 -5.35 -10.14 -6.26
CA HIS A 118 -6.79 -9.86 -6.25
C HIS A 118 -7.26 -9.11 -7.52
N ASN A 119 -6.40 -9.00 -8.55
CA ASN A 119 -6.63 -8.21 -9.76
C ASN A 119 -6.92 -6.72 -9.47
N LYS A 120 -6.33 -6.17 -8.40
CA LYS A 120 -6.50 -4.78 -8.01
C LYS A 120 -5.23 -3.97 -8.32
N PRO A 121 -5.36 -2.79 -8.96
CA PRO A 121 -4.21 -1.94 -9.23
C PRO A 121 -3.55 -1.39 -7.97
N CYS A 122 -2.32 -0.91 -8.12
CA CYS A 122 -1.53 -0.24 -7.09
C CYS A 122 -0.96 1.07 -7.64
N ILE A 123 -1.17 2.16 -6.91
CA ILE A 123 -0.54 3.46 -7.17
C ILE A 123 0.64 3.63 -6.20
N TYR A 124 1.78 4.05 -6.73
CA TYR A 124 2.93 4.47 -5.94
C TYR A 124 3.14 5.97 -6.05
N TYR A 125 3.24 6.66 -4.91
CA TYR A 125 3.63 8.08 -4.88
C TYR A 125 5.12 8.22 -5.14
N ASN A 126 5.48 8.84 -6.25
CA ASN A 126 6.87 9.06 -6.69
C ASN A 126 7.14 10.55 -6.91
N TYR A 127 6.77 11.36 -5.92
CA TYR A 127 7.07 12.78 -5.83
C TYR A 127 7.26 13.16 -4.37
N GLU A 128 8.06 14.19 -4.10
CA GLU A 128 8.25 14.69 -2.73
C GLU A 128 7.18 15.69 -2.34
N GLN A 129 6.88 15.74 -1.04
CA GLN A 129 5.95 16.71 -0.48
C GLN A 129 6.62 18.08 -0.28
N PRO A 130 5.91 19.21 -0.48
CA PRO A 130 6.47 20.55 -0.29
C PRO A 130 7.02 20.83 1.13
N GLN A 131 6.60 20.04 2.11
CA GLN A 131 7.04 20.09 3.50
C GLN A 131 8.44 19.48 3.69
N LEU A 132 9.00 18.82 2.67
CA LEU A 132 10.36 18.29 2.70
C LEU A 132 11.36 19.42 2.92
N LYS A 133 12.19 19.25 3.96
CA LYS A 133 13.23 20.19 4.37
C LYS A 133 14.49 19.41 4.70
N LYS A 134 15.63 20.11 4.68
CA LYS A 134 16.92 19.53 5.09
C LYS A 134 16.78 18.85 6.47
N GLY A 135 17.17 17.58 6.54
CA GLY A 135 17.07 16.75 7.74
C GLY A 135 15.87 15.80 7.75
N ILE A 136 14.92 15.97 6.84
CA ILE A 136 13.84 15.00 6.59
C ILE A 136 14.30 14.05 5.48
N ARG A 137 14.05 12.75 5.66
CA ARG A 137 14.34 11.73 4.65
C ARG A 137 13.37 11.86 3.47
N ASP A 138 13.89 11.82 2.25
CA ASP A 138 13.12 11.75 1.01
C ASP A 138 12.63 10.30 0.75
N ILE A 139 11.47 10.17 0.11
CA ILE A 139 10.91 8.86 -0.24
C ILE A 139 11.62 8.24 -1.46
N GLY A 140 12.32 9.05 -2.26
CA GLY A 140 13.10 8.62 -3.41
C GLY A 140 14.08 7.48 -3.09
N GLN A 141 14.66 7.47 -1.90
CA GLN A 141 15.53 6.40 -1.43
C GLN A 141 14.84 5.02 -1.39
N ASN A 142 13.54 4.95 -1.13
CA ASN A 142 12.80 3.69 -0.98
C ASN A 142 12.70 2.92 -2.31
N TYR A 143 12.72 3.64 -3.43
CA TYR A 143 12.75 3.05 -4.77
C TYR A 143 14.06 2.34 -5.13
N ASN A 144 15.10 2.47 -4.29
CA ASN A 144 16.35 1.72 -4.43
C ASN A 144 16.37 0.41 -3.63
N TYR A 145 15.27 0.04 -2.96
CA TYR A 145 15.17 -1.20 -2.20
C TYR A 145 15.24 -2.44 -3.08
N VAL A 146 15.68 -3.54 -2.47
CA VAL A 146 16.07 -4.77 -3.18
C VAL A 146 14.95 -5.34 -4.05
N HIS A 147 13.69 -5.22 -3.63
CA HIS A 147 12.55 -5.75 -4.37
C HIS A 147 12.29 -4.99 -5.68
N PHE A 148 12.70 -3.72 -5.81
CA PHE A 148 12.62 -3.01 -7.09
C PHE A 148 13.63 -3.52 -8.12
N ARG A 149 14.70 -4.21 -7.71
CA ARG A 149 15.65 -4.83 -8.64
C ARG A 149 15.04 -5.98 -9.44
N SER A 150 13.97 -6.60 -8.93
CA SER A 150 13.22 -7.65 -9.62
C SER A 150 12.03 -7.12 -10.42
N MET A 151 11.83 -5.80 -10.45
CA MET A 151 10.71 -5.19 -11.16
C MET A 151 10.88 -5.42 -12.68
N PRO A 152 9.94 -6.11 -13.35
CA PRO A 152 10.11 -6.52 -14.74
C PRO A 152 10.04 -5.34 -15.72
N SER A 153 9.33 -4.28 -15.35
CA SER A 153 9.22 -3.02 -16.10
C SER A 153 8.69 -1.91 -15.19
N ASN A 154 8.81 -0.65 -15.63
CA ASN A 154 8.19 0.50 -14.96
C ASN A 154 6.64 0.50 -14.99
N HIS A 155 6.01 -0.50 -15.60
CA HIS A 155 4.56 -0.67 -15.62
C HIS A 155 4.06 -1.63 -14.53
N ALA A 156 4.97 -2.24 -13.74
CA ALA A 156 4.60 -3.17 -12.66
C ALA A 156 3.92 -2.49 -11.46
N ALA A 157 3.96 -1.15 -11.40
CA ALA A 157 3.16 -0.30 -10.53
C ALA A 157 2.70 0.94 -11.31
N VAL A 158 1.60 1.58 -10.89
CA VAL A 158 1.19 2.87 -11.45
C VAL A 158 1.90 3.98 -10.67
N PHE A 159 2.92 4.60 -11.25
CA PHE A 159 3.64 5.67 -10.59
C PHE A 159 2.93 7.02 -10.76
N CYS A 160 2.59 7.67 -9.65
CA CYS A 160 2.14 9.06 -9.63
C CYS A 160 3.36 9.94 -9.35
N THR A 161 3.83 10.68 -10.36
CA THR A 161 5.07 11.48 -10.28
C THR A 161 4.84 12.98 -10.05
N ASP A 162 3.59 13.43 -10.07
CA ASP A 162 3.16 14.76 -9.65
C ASP A 162 1.75 14.64 -9.05
N LYS A 163 1.52 15.28 -7.90
CA LYS A 163 0.21 15.28 -7.24
C LYS A 163 -0.92 15.79 -8.12
N LYS A 164 -0.64 16.65 -9.09
CA LYS A 164 -1.63 17.16 -10.07
C LYS A 164 -2.22 16.04 -10.92
N ASP A 165 -1.47 14.97 -11.15
CA ASP A 165 -1.90 13.85 -11.97
C ASP A 165 -2.72 12.83 -11.18
N LEU A 166 -2.67 12.87 -9.85
CA LEU A 166 -3.30 11.88 -8.98
C LEU A 166 -4.79 11.70 -9.28
N LYS A 167 -5.55 12.79 -9.42
CA LYS A 167 -6.96 12.76 -9.79
C LYS A 167 -7.21 12.01 -11.11
N THR A 168 -6.42 12.33 -12.13
CA THR A 168 -6.53 11.72 -13.46
C THR A 168 -6.17 10.25 -13.42
N ILE A 169 -5.12 9.88 -12.68
CA ILE A 169 -4.70 8.49 -12.47
C ILE A 169 -5.81 7.69 -11.79
N VAL A 170 -6.37 8.21 -10.69
CA VAL A 170 -7.49 7.57 -9.97
C VAL A 170 -8.68 7.36 -10.91
N LYS A 171 -9.08 8.39 -11.65
CA LYS A 171 -10.19 8.30 -12.62
C LYS A 171 -9.92 7.25 -13.69
N ASN A 172 -8.71 7.21 -14.24
CA ASN A 172 -8.33 6.25 -15.27
C ASN A 172 -8.33 4.81 -14.75
N ILE A 173 -7.93 4.58 -13.50
CA ILE A 173 -8.04 3.26 -12.85
C ILE A 173 -9.51 2.87 -12.71
N LEU A 174 -10.37 3.75 -12.20
CA LEU A 174 -11.80 3.48 -12.01
C LEU A 174 -12.51 3.09 -13.31
N VAL A 175 -12.16 3.73 -14.42
CA VAL A 175 -12.75 3.44 -15.73
C VAL A 175 -12.00 2.39 -16.55
N GLY A 176 -11.01 1.71 -15.94
CA GLY A 176 -10.25 0.63 -16.57
C GLY A 176 -9.26 1.05 -17.67
N LYS A 177 -8.94 2.34 -17.78
CA LYS A 177 -7.94 2.87 -18.74
C LYS A 177 -6.50 2.68 -18.30
N THR A 178 -6.26 2.50 -17.00
CA THR A 178 -4.92 2.32 -16.43
C THR A 178 -4.93 1.21 -15.40
N SER A 179 -3.97 0.30 -15.47
CA SER A 179 -3.78 -0.77 -14.49
C SER A 179 -2.37 -1.32 -14.59
N ASN A 180 -1.77 -1.66 -13.44
CA ASN A 180 -0.49 -2.38 -13.39
C ASN A 180 -0.66 -3.89 -13.22
N VAL A 181 -1.88 -4.43 -13.10
CA VAL A 181 -2.13 -5.83 -12.67
C VAL A 181 -1.37 -6.85 -13.51
N THR A 182 -1.40 -6.76 -14.84
CA THR A 182 -0.71 -7.72 -15.72
C THR A 182 0.81 -7.75 -15.50
N GLU A 183 1.44 -6.58 -15.40
CA GLU A 183 2.89 -6.47 -15.17
C GLU A 183 3.26 -6.74 -13.72
N GLY A 184 2.40 -6.34 -12.78
CA GLY A 184 2.52 -6.62 -11.36
C GLY A 184 2.44 -8.11 -11.05
N LEU A 185 1.62 -8.89 -11.77
CA LEU A 185 1.59 -10.35 -11.65
C LEU A 185 2.90 -11.00 -12.13
N LYS A 186 3.56 -10.43 -13.16
CA LYS A 186 4.90 -10.88 -13.55
C LYS A 186 5.91 -10.57 -12.45
N TRP A 187 5.83 -9.39 -11.85
CA TRP A 187 6.69 -9.03 -10.73
C TRP A 187 6.48 -9.94 -9.52
N PHE A 188 5.22 -10.23 -9.19
CA PHE A 188 4.83 -11.19 -8.17
C PHE A 188 5.45 -12.57 -8.43
N GLU A 189 5.38 -13.09 -9.67
CA GLU A 189 5.98 -14.38 -9.99
C GLU A 189 7.50 -14.40 -9.81
N ILE A 190 8.20 -13.29 -10.15
CA ILE A 190 9.66 -13.20 -9.94
C ILE A 190 10.02 -13.23 -8.44
N VAL A 191 9.23 -12.56 -7.60
CA VAL A 191 9.52 -12.44 -6.16
C VAL A 191 9.04 -13.65 -5.36
N VAL A 192 7.83 -14.14 -5.62
CA VAL A 192 7.15 -15.18 -4.84
C VAL A 192 7.29 -16.57 -5.48
N GLY A 193 7.54 -16.62 -6.79
CA GLY A 193 7.67 -17.86 -7.56
C GLY A 193 6.34 -18.39 -8.11
N LYS A 194 6.45 -19.45 -8.92
CA LYS A 194 5.30 -20.07 -9.64
C LYS A 194 4.35 -20.89 -8.78
N GLN A 195 4.72 -21.19 -7.54
CA GLN A 195 3.95 -22.05 -6.63
C GLN A 195 3.79 -21.40 -5.24
N PRO A 196 3.19 -20.19 -5.17
CA PRO A 196 3.12 -19.40 -3.94
C PRO A 196 2.39 -20.14 -2.80
N THR A 197 1.40 -20.98 -3.13
CA THR A 197 0.63 -21.78 -2.16
C THR A 197 1.39 -22.95 -1.54
N LYS A 198 2.60 -23.25 -2.04
CA LYS A 198 3.45 -24.33 -1.51
C LYS A 198 4.65 -23.83 -0.72
N ALA A 199 4.75 -22.52 -0.46
CA ALA A 199 5.89 -21.92 0.24
C ALA A 199 6.23 -22.64 1.55
N SER A 200 5.25 -22.86 2.44
CA SER A 200 5.47 -23.56 3.71
C SER A 200 5.96 -25.00 3.53
N LYS A 201 5.45 -25.70 2.51
CA LYS A 201 5.89 -27.06 2.20
C LYS A 201 7.35 -27.08 1.72
N HIS A 202 7.70 -26.20 0.78
CA HIS A 202 9.07 -26.11 0.25
C HIS A 202 10.08 -25.68 1.32
N ILE A 203 9.70 -24.76 2.22
CA ILE A 203 10.52 -24.38 3.38
C ILE A 203 10.78 -25.61 4.26
N TRP A 204 9.73 -26.38 4.58
CA TRP A 204 9.86 -27.59 5.39
C TRP A 204 10.77 -28.65 4.74
N GLU A 205 10.55 -28.94 3.45
CA GLU A 205 11.38 -29.88 2.68
C GLU A 205 12.86 -29.44 2.64
N SER A 206 13.11 -28.12 2.53
CA SER A 206 14.47 -27.58 2.51
C SER A 206 15.17 -27.74 3.86
N ILE A 207 14.46 -27.47 4.96
CA ILE A 207 14.98 -27.70 6.32
C ILE A 207 15.28 -29.18 6.53
N GLN A 208 14.36 -30.07 6.13
CA GLN A 208 14.55 -31.52 6.25
C GLN A 208 15.75 -32.01 5.44
N SER A 209 15.95 -31.49 4.23
CA SER A 209 17.12 -31.80 3.40
C SER A 209 18.43 -31.43 4.09
N ILE A 210 18.52 -30.22 4.67
CA ILE A 210 19.72 -29.76 5.39
C ILE A 210 20.02 -30.65 6.61
N LEU A 211 18.99 -31.04 7.37
CA LEU A 211 19.15 -31.90 8.55
C LEU A 211 19.59 -33.33 8.20
N ASN A 212 19.14 -33.87 7.07
CA ASN A 212 19.45 -35.22 6.60
C ASN A 212 20.71 -35.29 5.72
N SER A 213 21.34 -34.16 5.42
CA SER A 213 22.59 -34.10 4.61
C SER A 213 23.86 -34.25 5.47
N ASN A 214 23.72 -34.71 6.73
CA ASN A 214 24.80 -35.18 7.61
C ASN A 214 24.75 -36.71 7.71
#